data_AF-A0A147EZ41-F1
#
_entry.id   AF-A0A147EZ41-F1
#
_cell.length_a   1.000
_cell.length_b   1.000
_cell.length_c   1.000
_cell.angle_alpha   90.00
_cell.angle_beta   90.00
_cell.angle_gamma   90.00
#
_symmetry.space_group_name_H-M   'P 1'
#
loop_
_entity.id
_entity.type
_entity.pdbx_description
1 polymer ?
#
loop_
_entity_poly.entity_id
_entity_poly.type
_entity_poly.pdbx_seq_one_letter_code
_entity_poly.pdbx_strand_id
1 'polypeptide(L)'
;MAHKTSDELRAANRRSNQRFGSIVSAIGALLAVAGLALTYAAGAAASGGGSASGDLAETSTTTVGVLAFFSLCALITGEQMRRGSIRANPTPPDTATPSATMVSSFRVLGTPWRVVWIVIAFTIAASLLGPVIAGFLTGAWPHSLSAHEAVEVLWAIYGSLAFATGLTLLSSLIKVRATARRASSGKPSQAGWRFWLYRWRADMWLVSVGGFFAAVCAVFAVSESTVLERSSVQGPLIVVAIVASAIAVAGIALGTQFWRTGESLGSGESYD
;
A
#
# COMPACT_ATOMS: atom_id res chain seq x y z
N MET A 1 10.02 -42.11 16.69
CA MET A 1 8.94 -41.44 17.46
C MET A 1 9.01 -39.90 17.47
N ALA A 2 10.17 -39.25 17.29
CA ALA A 2 10.31 -37.79 17.35
C ALA A 2 9.74 -36.98 16.16
N HIS A 3 9.41 -37.60 15.02
CA HIS A 3 8.97 -36.86 13.82
C HIS A 3 7.50 -36.40 13.89
N LYS A 4 6.65 -37.18 14.58
CA LYS A 4 5.19 -36.97 14.67
C LYS A 4 4.82 -35.69 15.44
N THR A 5 5.63 -35.34 16.44
CA THR A 5 5.45 -34.13 17.25
C THR A 5 5.73 -32.84 16.46
N SER A 6 6.65 -32.86 15.49
CA SER A 6 6.91 -31.70 14.63
C SER A 6 5.75 -31.40 13.66
N ASP A 7 5.18 -32.47 13.09
CA ASP A 7 3.88 -32.56 12.40
C ASP A 7 2.77 -31.77 13.10
N GLU A 8 2.52 -32.21 14.33
CA GLU A 8 1.42 -31.74 15.15
C GLU A 8 1.61 -30.29 15.61
N LEU A 9 2.84 -29.90 15.98
CA LEU A 9 3.17 -28.52 16.32
C LEU A 9 3.00 -27.57 15.13
N ARG A 10 3.37 -28.00 13.91
CA ARG A 10 3.16 -27.21 12.68
C ARG A 10 1.68 -27.02 12.39
N ALA A 11 0.88 -28.08 12.54
CA ALA A 11 -0.56 -28.03 12.35
C ALA A 11 -1.26 -27.16 13.42
N ALA A 12 -0.80 -27.21 14.67
CA ALA A 12 -1.30 -26.36 15.76
C ALA A 12 -0.98 -24.87 15.51
N ASN A 13 0.27 -24.53 15.18
CA ASN A 13 0.67 -23.16 14.88
C ASN A 13 -0.08 -22.58 13.67
N ARG A 14 -0.28 -23.38 12.61
CA ARG A 14 -1.06 -22.95 11.45
C ARG A 14 -2.51 -22.61 11.82
N ARG A 15 -3.16 -23.46 12.64
CA ARG A 15 -4.53 -23.20 13.11
C ARG A 15 -4.60 -21.96 14.01
N SER A 16 -3.62 -21.76 14.89
CA SER A 16 -3.53 -20.58 15.74
C SER A 16 -3.40 -19.30 14.89
N ASN A 17 -2.45 -19.26 13.95
CA ASN A 17 -2.26 -18.13 13.05
C ASN A 17 -3.48 -17.83 12.19
N GLN A 18 -4.19 -18.86 11.72
CA GLN A 18 -5.43 -18.68 10.96
C GLN A 18 -6.56 -18.07 11.80
N ARG A 19 -6.71 -18.51 13.06
CA ARG A 19 -7.70 -17.94 13.98
C ARG A 19 -7.37 -16.50 14.31
N PHE A 20 -6.13 -16.22 14.70
CA PHE A 20 -5.67 -14.87 14.99
C PHE A 20 -5.83 -13.96 13.77
N GLY A 21 -5.40 -14.41 12.58
CA GLY A 21 -5.58 -13.67 11.34
C GLY A 21 -7.04 -13.38 11.00
N SER A 22 -7.95 -14.31 11.30
CA SER A 22 -9.40 -14.10 11.10
C SER A 22 -9.96 -13.06 12.08
N ILE A 23 -9.53 -13.07 13.34
CA ILE A 23 -9.93 -12.08 14.36
C ILE A 23 -9.44 -10.69 13.95
N VAL A 24 -8.16 -10.56 13.60
CA VAL A 24 -7.59 -9.27 13.18
C VAL A 24 -8.28 -8.75 11.91
N SER A 25 -8.59 -9.63 10.96
CA SER A 25 -9.35 -9.25 9.76
C SER A 25 -10.78 -8.80 10.09
N ALA A 26 -11.45 -9.45 11.05
CA ALA A 26 -12.78 -9.07 11.50
C ALA A 26 -12.78 -7.69 12.18
N ILE A 27 -11.80 -7.42 13.04
CA ILE A 27 -11.60 -6.09 13.64
C ILE A 27 -11.40 -5.04 12.54
N GLY A 28 -10.53 -5.33 11.56
CA GLY A 28 -10.32 -4.44 10.42
C GLY A 28 -11.60 -4.16 9.64
N ALA A 29 -12.40 -5.19 9.35
CA ALA A 29 -13.68 -5.03 8.66
C ALA A 29 -14.68 -4.19 9.48
N LEU A 30 -14.76 -4.38 10.80
CA LEU A 30 -15.61 -3.58 11.68
C LEU A 30 -15.19 -2.10 11.68
N LEU A 31 -13.88 -1.82 11.72
CA LEU A 31 -13.36 -0.45 11.64
C LEU A 31 -13.68 0.22 10.29
N ALA A 32 -13.62 -0.53 9.18
CA ALA A 32 -14.03 -0.02 7.86
C ALA A 32 -15.52 0.32 7.83
N VAL A 33 -16.38 -0.56 8.35
CA VAL A 33 -17.83 -0.32 8.41
C VAL A 33 -18.14 0.88 9.30
N ALA A 34 -17.48 1.00 10.45
CA ALA A 34 -17.64 2.16 11.34
C ALA A 34 -17.20 3.47 10.65
N GLY A 35 -16.06 3.47 9.96
CA GLY A 35 -15.60 4.63 9.17
C GLY A 35 -16.58 5.01 8.06
N LEU A 36 -17.12 4.02 7.33
CA LEU A 36 -18.13 4.26 6.29
C LEU A 36 -19.43 4.82 6.88
N ALA A 37 -19.89 4.26 8.00
CA ALA A 37 -21.09 4.73 8.70
C ALA A 37 -20.93 6.17 9.20
N LEU A 38 -19.75 6.52 9.73
CA LEU A 38 -19.43 7.89 10.14
C LEU A 38 -19.41 8.85 8.94
N THR A 39 -18.87 8.42 7.80
CA THR A 39 -18.87 9.21 6.56
C THR A 39 -20.31 9.48 6.09
N TYR A 40 -21.16 8.46 6.12
CA TYR A 40 -22.56 8.59 5.73
C TYR A 40 -23.34 9.49 6.70
N ALA A 41 -23.14 9.31 8.00
CA ALA A 41 -23.79 10.14 9.03
C ALA A 41 -23.34 11.62 8.93
N ALA A 42 -22.05 11.87 8.69
CA ALA A 42 -21.52 13.22 8.48
C ALA A 42 -22.10 13.86 7.21
N GLY A 43 -22.19 13.11 6.11
CA GLY A 43 -22.80 13.59 4.87
C GLY A 43 -24.30 13.91 5.04
N ALA A 44 -25.05 13.07 5.75
CA ALA A 44 -26.45 13.33 6.08
C ALA A 44 -26.62 14.59 6.95
N ALA A 45 -25.77 14.76 7.97
CA ALA A 45 -25.79 15.95 8.84
C ALA A 45 -25.43 17.24 8.08
N ALA A 46 -24.47 17.18 7.15
CA ALA A 46 -24.07 18.32 6.33
C ALA A 46 -25.20 18.81 5.41
N SER A 47 -26.06 17.91 4.93
CA SER A 47 -27.23 18.28 4.10
C SER A 47 -28.33 19.04 4.86
N GLY A 48 -28.25 19.13 6.20
CA GLY A 48 -29.23 19.79 7.06
C GLY A 48 -29.05 21.30 7.29
N GLY A 49 -27.99 21.93 6.77
CA GLY A 49 -27.87 23.40 6.66
C GLY A 49 -27.54 24.23 7.91
N GLY A 50 -27.15 23.62 9.04
CA GLY A 50 -26.79 24.36 10.28
C GLY A 50 -25.27 24.57 10.48
N SER A 51 -24.85 25.66 11.13
CA SER A 51 -23.43 26.04 11.34
C SER A 51 -22.61 25.02 12.16
N ALA A 52 -23.26 24.17 12.96
CA ALA A 52 -22.63 23.05 13.66
C ALA A 52 -22.13 21.93 12.69
N SER A 53 -22.51 21.98 11.41
CA SER A 53 -22.10 21.01 10.40
C SER A 53 -20.64 21.11 9.99
N GLY A 54 -19.99 22.28 10.15
CA GLY A 54 -18.58 22.50 9.78
C GLY A 54 -17.59 21.75 10.68
N ASP A 55 -17.67 21.97 12.00
CA ASP A 55 -16.79 21.31 12.99
C ASP A 55 -17.01 19.78 13.04
N LEU A 56 -18.26 19.34 12.84
CA LEU A 56 -18.61 17.92 12.72
C LEU A 56 -18.04 17.31 11.43
N ALA A 57 -18.05 18.04 10.31
CA ALA A 57 -17.46 17.57 9.05
C ALA A 57 -15.94 17.40 9.15
N GLU A 58 -15.22 18.37 9.74
CA GLU A 58 -13.76 18.32 9.89
C GLU A 58 -13.29 17.26 10.90
N THR A 59 -14.00 17.13 12.03
CA THR A 59 -13.71 16.08 13.01
C THR A 59 -14.03 14.69 12.43
N SER A 60 -15.07 14.58 11.60
CA SER A 60 -15.46 13.31 10.96
C SER A 60 -14.44 12.85 9.92
N THR A 61 -13.86 13.73 9.10
CA THR A 61 -12.92 13.34 8.05
C THR A 61 -11.61 12.78 8.62
N THR A 62 -11.06 13.43 9.64
CA THR A 62 -9.85 12.93 10.33
C THR A 62 -10.11 11.58 11.01
N THR A 63 -11.26 11.45 11.70
CA THR A 63 -11.65 10.20 12.38
C THR A 63 -11.85 9.06 11.37
N VAL A 64 -12.50 9.33 10.24
CA VAL A 64 -12.68 8.37 9.14
C VAL A 64 -11.34 7.94 8.56
N GLY A 65 -10.43 8.90 8.33
CA GLY A 65 -9.08 8.61 7.83
C GLY A 65 -8.29 7.70 8.77
N VAL A 66 -8.33 7.97 10.07
CA VAL A 66 -7.69 7.15 11.10
C VAL A 66 -8.29 5.75 11.15
N LEU A 67 -9.62 5.63 11.15
CA LEU A 67 -10.31 4.34 11.14
C LEU A 67 -10.00 3.52 9.89
N ALA A 68 -9.97 4.17 8.72
CA ALA A 68 -9.61 3.54 7.46
C ALA A 68 -8.16 3.03 7.49
N PHE A 69 -7.23 3.82 8.05
CA PHE A 69 -5.83 3.41 8.22
C PHE A 69 -5.69 2.18 9.12
N PHE A 70 -6.28 2.20 10.32
CA PHE A 70 -6.23 1.06 11.23
C PHE A 70 -6.95 -0.17 10.67
N SER A 71 -8.07 0.04 9.97
CA SER A 71 -8.77 -1.00 9.24
C SER A 71 -7.86 -1.68 8.22
N LEU A 72 -7.17 -0.90 7.39
CA LEU A 72 -6.25 -1.41 6.38
C LEU A 72 -5.09 -2.18 7.02
N CYS A 73 -4.46 -1.64 8.06
CA CYS A 73 -3.39 -2.31 8.79
C CYS A 73 -3.84 -3.67 9.36
N ALA A 74 -5.03 -3.71 9.96
CA ALA A 74 -5.61 -4.93 10.51
C ALA A 74 -5.98 -5.93 9.40
N LEU A 75 -6.66 -5.51 8.33
CA LEU A 75 -7.03 -6.37 7.21
C LEU A 75 -5.81 -6.97 6.52
N ILE A 76 -4.77 -6.17 6.28
CA ILE A 76 -3.52 -6.65 5.67
C ILE A 76 -2.87 -7.68 6.58
N THR A 77 -2.65 -7.33 7.86
CA THR A 77 -1.97 -8.22 8.81
C THR A 77 -2.76 -9.52 9.00
N GLY A 78 -4.07 -9.41 9.18
CA GLY A 78 -4.96 -10.54 9.34
C GLY A 78 -4.95 -11.49 8.13
N GLU A 79 -4.97 -10.94 6.91
CA GLU A 79 -4.94 -11.75 5.70
C GLU A 79 -3.57 -12.40 5.46
N GLN A 80 -2.48 -11.72 5.81
CA GLN A 80 -1.14 -12.33 5.77
C GLN A 80 -1.09 -13.52 6.73
N MET A 81 -1.54 -13.37 7.97
CA MET A 81 -1.54 -14.46 8.96
C MET A 81 -2.48 -15.61 8.59
N ARG A 82 -3.57 -15.32 7.87
CA ARG A 82 -4.48 -16.37 7.35
C ARG A 82 -3.87 -17.17 6.20
N ARG A 83 -3.03 -16.54 5.37
CA ARG A 83 -2.44 -17.12 4.15
C ARG A 83 -1.04 -17.70 4.33
N GLY A 84 -0.44 -17.53 5.50
CA GLY A 84 0.93 -17.92 5.73
C GLY A 84 1.27 -18.27 7.16
N SER A 85 2.57 -18.34 7.40
CA SER A 85 3.14 -18.58 8.72
C SER A 85 4.40 -17.77 8.88
N ILE A 86 4.58 -17.21 10.07
CA ILE A 86 5.83 -16.64 10.55
C ILE A 86 6.39 -17.64 11.56
N ARG A 87 7.66 -18.02 11.43
CA ARG A 87 8.30 -19.01 12.30
C ARG A 87 9.77 -18.69 12.51
N ALA A 88 10.31 -19.13 13.64
CA ALA A 88 11.75 -19.13 13.87
C ALA A 88 12.44 -19.97 12.78
N ASN A 89 13.61 -19.54 12.33
CA ASN A 89 14.38 -20.27 11.33
C ASN A 89 15.13 -21.45 11.98
N PRO A 90 14.70 -22.72 11.78
CA PRO A 90 15.30 -23.85 12.48
C PRO A 90 16.65 -24.28 11.86
N THR A 91 16.91 -23.86 10.62
CA THR A 91 18.11 -24.20 9.85
C THR A 91 18.50 -22.98 9.03
N PRO A 92 19.46 -22.16 9.51
CA PRO A 92 20.05 -21.08 8.74
C PRO A 92 20.40 -21.54 7.32
N PRO A 93 19.95 -20.85 6.26
CA PRO A 93 20.50 -21.12 4.93
C PRO A 93 21.99 -20.79 4.96
N ASP A 94 22.82 -21.73 4.49
CA ASP A 94 24.28 -21.57 4.38
C ASP A 94 24.59 -20.48 3.34
N THR A 95 24.58 -19.23 3.82
CA THR A 95 24.72 -18.02 3.01
C THR A 95 25.65 -17.07 3.72
N ALA A 96 26.42 -16.29 2.97
CA ALA A 96 27.42 -15.36 3.49
C ALA A 96 26.86 -14.20 4.35
N THR A 97 25.55 -14.16 4.60
CA THR A 97 24.88 -13.11 5.38
C THR A 97 24.34 -13.66 6.69
N PRO A 98 24.28 -12.85 7.77
CA PRO A 98 23.74 -13.29 9.06
C PRO A 98 22.37 -13.96 8.89
N SER A 99 22.20 -15.12 9.52
CA SER A 99 20.96 -15.89 9.47
C SER A 99 19.81 -15.06 10.04
N ALA A 100 18.68 -15.03 9.33
CA ALA A 100 17.44 -14.45 9.86
C ALA A 100 16.96 -15.26 11.08
N THR A 101 16.46 -14.57 12.11
CA THR A 101 15.86 -15.20 13.28
C THR A 101 14.47 -15.74 12.94
N MET A 102 13.75 -15.05 12.05
CA MET A 102 12.38 -15.38 11.67
C MET A 102 12.21 -15.42 10.15
N VAL A 103 11.49 -16.44 9.66
CA VAL A 103 11.09 -16.60 8.26
C VAL A 103 9.58 -16.56 8.15
N SER A 104 9.09 -15.69 7.28
CA SER A 104 7.69 -15.61 6.90
C SER A 104 7.47 -16.24 5.53
N SER A 105 6.39 -17.00 5.36
CA SER A 105 6.01 -17.58 4.07
C SER A 105 4.51 -17.46 3.87
N PHE A 106 4.11 -16.82 2.77
CA PHE A 106 2.72 -16.53 2.43
C PHE A 106 2.36 -17.09 1.06
N ARG A 107 1.13 -17.58 0.93
CA ARG A 107 0.59 -17.97 -0.38
C ARG A 107 0.45 -16.74 -1.27
N VAL A 108 1.20 -16.73 -2.37
CA VAL A 108 1.13 -15.68 -3.39
C VAL A 108 -0.29 -15.62 -3.95
N LEU A 109 -0.85 -14.42 -3.95
CA LEU A 109 -2.18 -14.18 -4.49
C LEU A 109 -2.22 -14.45 -6.00
N GLY A 110 -3.29 -15.11 -6.47
CA GLY A 110 -3.51 -15.38 -7.89
C GLY A 110 -3.64 -14.10 -8.73
N THR A 111 -3.26 -14.18 -10.01
CA THR A 111 -3.28 -13.06 -10.95
C THR A 111 -4.64 -12.34 -11.05
N PRO A 112 -5.79 -13.03 -11.12
CA PRO A 112 -7.08 -12.35 -11.24
C PRO A 112 -7.38 -11.41 -10.06
N TRP A 113 -7.13 -11.86 -8.82
CA TRP A 113 -7.37 -11.05 -7.63
C TRP A 113 -6.43 -9.85 -7.58
N ARG A 114 -5.17 -9.99 -8.03
CA ARG A 114 -4.25 -8.85 -8.15
C ARG A 114 -4.80 -7.79 -9.09
N VAL A 115 -5.31 -8.19 -10.25
CA VAL A 115 -5.91 -7.27 -11.23
C VAL A 115 -7.11 -6.54 -10.61
N VAL A 116 -7.98 -7.25 -9.90
CA VAL A 116 -9.11 -6.64 -9.18
C VAL A 116 -8.63 -5.55 -8.21
N TRP A 117 -7.62 -5.82 -7.38
CA TRP A 117 -7.09 -4.81 -6.44
C TRP A 117 -6.39 -3.64 -7.14
N ILE A 118 -5.72 -3.87 -8.26
CA ILE A 118 -5.13 -2.80 -9.08
C ILE A 118 -6.24 -1.86 -9.58
N VAL A 119 -7.31 -2.42 -10.13
CA VAL A 119 -8.46 -1.64 -10.63
C VAL A 119 -9.11 -0.87 -9.49
N ILE A 120 -9.34 -1.51 -8.33
CA ILE A 120 -9.92 -0.84 -7.16
C ILE A 120 -9.03 0.33 -6.71
N ALA A 121 -7.72 0.12 -6.56
CA ALA A 121 -6.79 1.16 -6.12
C ALA A 121 -6.76 2.35 -7.08
N PHE A 122 -6.67 2.11 -8.39
CA PHE A 122 -6.69 3.18 -9.38
C PHE A 122 -8.05 3.86 -9.52
N THR A 123 -9.15 3.14 -9.30
CA THR A 123 -10.50 3.73 -9.26
C THR A 123 -10.62 4.69 -8.08
N ILE A 124 -10.20 4.28 -6.88
CA ILE A 124 -10.17 5.16 -5.69
C ILE A 124 -9.28 6.37 -5.95
N ALA A 125 -8.09 6.17 -6.51
CA ALA A 125 -7.18 7.26 -6.87
C ALA A 125 -7.84 8.24 -7.84
N ALA A 126 -8.50 7.75 -8.91
CA ALA A 126 -9.19 8.59 -9.87
C ALA A 126 -10.39 9.32 -9.27
N SER A 127 -11.15 8.68 -8.37
CA SER A 127 -12.28 9.32 -7.68
C SER A 127 -11.85 10.44 -6.73
N LEU A 128 -10.66 10.34 -6.13
CA LEU A 128 -10.14 11.37 -5.22
C LEU A 128 -9.35 12.46 -5.96
N LEU A 129 -8.47 12.08 -6.89
CA LEU A 129 -7.66 13.03 -7.65
C LEU A 129 -8.43 13.70 -8.80
N GLY A 130 -9.39 13.00 -9.39
CA GLY A 130 -10.16 13.50 -10.53
C GLY A 130 -10.88 14.81 -10.23
N PRO A 131 -11.67 14.91 -9.14
CA PRO A 131 -12.31 16.16 -8.73
C PRO A 131 -11.31 17.27 -8.41
N VAL A 132 -10.19 16.94 -7.74
CA VAL A 132 -9.08 17.89 -7.46
C VAL A 132 -8.53 18.47 -8.76
N ILE A 133 -8.15 17.62 -9.71
CA ILE A 133 -7.61 18.05 -11.02
C ILE A 133 -8.67 18.80 -11.84
N ALA A 134 -9.91 18.32 -11.87
CA ALA A 134 -11.00 18.97 -12.60
C ALA A 134 -11.31 20.36 -12.01
N GLY A 135 -11.30 20.50 -10.69
CA GLY A 135 -11.45 21.77 -10.00
C GLY A 135 -10.37 22.76 -10.43
N PHE A 136 -9.11 22.33 -10.49
CA PHE A 136 -8.00 23.18 -10.95
C PHE A 136 -8.11 23.57 -12.43
N LEU A 137 -8.53 22.65 -13.30
CA LEU A 137 -8.60 22.90 -14.74
C LEU A 137 -9.82 23.74 -15.17
N THR A 138 -10.92 23.64 -14.44
CA THR A 138 -12.21 24.25 -14.84
C THR A 138 -12.65 25.39 -13.92
N GLY A 139 -12.01 25.55 -12.76
CA GLY A 139 -12.47 26.44 -11.70
C GLY A 139 -13.79 26.02 -11.05
N ALA A 140 -14.41 24.92 -11.52
CA ALA A 140 -15.69 24.42 -11.03
C ALA A 140 -15.46 23.30 -10.01
N TRP A 141 -15.32 23.68 -8.73
CA TRP A 141 -15.41 22.73 -7.63
C TRP A 141 -16.87 22.35 -7.36
N PRO A 142 -17.16 21.13 -6.88
CA PRO A 142 -18.49 20.80 -6.42
C PRO A 142 -18.95 21.78 -5.34
N HIS A 143 -19.92 22.65 -5.67
CA HIS A 143 -20.43 23.70 -4.80
C HIS A 143 -21.02 23.19 -3.46
N SER A 144 -21.17 21.87 -3.30
CA SER A 144 -21.65 21.21 -2.09
C SER A 144 -20.59 21.03 -1.00
N LEU A 145 -19.32 21.39 -1.22
CA LEU A 145 -18.23 21.19 -0.26
C LEU A 145 -17.75 22.56 0.28
N SER A 146 -18.25 22.96 1.46
CA SER A 146 -18.05 24.30 2.04
C SER A 146 -16.69 24.55 2.71
N ALA A 147 -15.79 23.56 2.75
CA ALA A 147 -14.43 23.68 3.30
C ALA A 147 -13.40 23.42 2.18
N HIS A 148 -13.17 24.43 1.34
CA HIS A 148 -12.55 24.27 0.02
C HIS A 148 -11.10 23.76 0.08
N GLU A 149 -10.23 24.37 0.89
CA GLU A 149 -8.77 24.13 0.80
C GLU A 149 -8.29 22.89 1.57
N ALA A 150 -8.75 22.68 2.81
CA ALA A 150 -8.30 21.55 3.63
C ALA A 150 -8.76 20.20 3.05
N VAL A 151 -9.98 20.16 2.50
CA VAL A 151 -10.54 18.96 1.89
C VAL A 151 -9.80 18.61 0.59
N GLU A 152 -9.47 19.60 -0.24
CA GLU A 152 -8.67 19.40 -1.46
C GLU A 152 -7.30 18.79 -1.17
N VAL A 153 -6.57 19.34 -0.18
CA VAL A 153 -5.26 18.82 0.22
C VAL A 153 -5.37 17.38 0.71
N LEU A 154 -6.37 17.07 1.54
CA LEU A 154 -6.60 15.70 2.02
C LEU A 154 -6.94 14.74 0.88
N TRP A 155 -7.78 15.16 -0.06
CA TRP A 155 -8.13 14.35 -1.23
C TRP A 155 -6.94 14.10 -2.15
N ALA A 156 -6.08 15.12 -2.34
CA ALA A 156 -4.84 14.98 -3.08
C ALA A 156 -3.90 13.97 -2.39
N ILE A 157 -3.73 14.05 -1.07
CA ILE A 157 -2.88 13.12 -0.31
C ILE A 157 -3.44 11.69 -0.36
N TYR A 158 -4.72 11.49 -0.04
CA TYR A 158 -5.35 10.16 -0.04
C TYR A 158 -5.43 9.56 -1.45
N GLY A 159 -5.73 10.36 -2.46
CA GLY A 159 -5.69 9.96 -3.86
C GLY A 159 -4.29 9.53 -4.30
N SER A 160 -3.26 10.26 -3.86
CA SER A 160 -1.85 9.91 -4.12
C SER A 160 -1.42 8.63 -3.41
N LEU A 161 -1.89 8.38 -2.18
CA LEU A 161 -1.67 7.11 -1.48
C LEU A 161 -2.35 5.93 -2.20
N ALA A 162 -3.58 6.12 -2.68
CA ALA A 162 -4.29 5.13 -3.48
C ALA A 162 -3.56 4.85 -4.81
N PHE A 163 -3.07 5.89 -5.49
CA PHE A 163 -2.26 5.78 -6.70
C PHE A 163 -0.97 4.99 -6.45
N ALA A 164 -0.21 5.35 -5.42
CA ALA A 164 1.01 4.65 -5.02
C ALA A 164 0.75 3.17 -4.73
N THR A 165 -0.36 2.87 -4.04
CA THR A 165 -0.78 1.49 -3.76
C THR A 165 -1.08 0.73 -5.05
N GLY A 166 -1.83 1.34 -5.99
CA GLY A 166 -2.10 0.76 -7.31
C GLY A 166 -0.83 0.47 -8.10
N LEU A 167 0.12 1.41 -8.09
CA LEU A 167 1.41 1.26 -8.76
C LEU A 167 2.26 0.13 -8.13
N THR A 168 2.26 0.00 -6.81
CA THR A 168 2.94 -1.09 -6.09
C THR A 168 2.31 -2.44 -6.40
N LEU A 169 0.98 -2.53 -6.48
CA LEU A 169 0.27 -3.75 -6.89
C LEU A 169 0.58 -4.12 -8.34
N LEU A 170 0.63 -3.15 -9.25
CA LEU A 170 1.01 -3.33 -10.64
C LEU A 170 2.47 -3.81 -10.76
N SER A 171 3.40 -3.17 -10.05
CA SER A 171 4.79 -3.61 -9.96
C SER A 171 4.89 -5.04 -9.42
N SER A 172 4.11 -5.38 -8.40
CA SER A 172 4.06 -6.74 -7.86
C SER A 172 3.59 -7.76 -8.90
N LEU A 173 2.61 -7.42 -9.74
CA LEU A 173 2.18 -8.27 -10.85
C LEU A 173 3.26 -8.43 -11.93
N ILE A 174 3.95 -7.33 -12.29
CA ILE A 174 5.09 -7.35 -13.23
C ILE A 174 6.20 -8.25 -12.70
N LYS A 175 6.57 -8.10 -11.43
CA LYS A 175 7.56 -8.94 -10.72
C LYS A 175 7.17 -10.41 -10.80
N VAL A 176 5.92 -10.77 -10.48
CA VAL A 176 5.46 -12.17 -10.55
C VAL A 176 5.65 -12.75 -11.95
N ARG A 177 5.27 -12.02 -12.99
CA ARG A 177 5.41 -12.46 -14.38
C ARG A 177 6.88 -12.58 -14.80
N ALA A 178 7.72 -11.60 -14.43
CA ALA A 178 9.14 -11.60 -14.75
C ALA A 178 9.86 -12.80 -14.11
N THR A 179 9.59 -13.06 -12.83
CA THR A 179 10.17 -14.21 -12.11
C THR A 179 9.67 -15.54 -12.66
N ALA A 180 8.39 -15.67 -13.00
CA ALA A 180 7.85 -16.89 -13.60
C ALA A 180 8.53 -17.23 -14.94
N ARG A 181 8.80 -16.23 -15.78
CA ARG A 181 9.53 -16.41 -17.05
C ARG A 181 10.97 -16.87 -16.86
N ARG A 182 11.58 -16.59 -15.71
CA ARG A 182 12.98 -16.90 -15.39
C ARG A 182 13.11 -18.07 -14.40
N ALA A 183 12.01 -18.75 -14.08
CA ALA A 183 12.01 -19.92 -13.20
C ALA A 183 12.75 -21.12 -13.81
N SER A 184 12.90 -21.17 -15.14
CA SER A 184 13.59 -22.23 -15.87
C SER A 184 15.12 -22.08 -15.90
N SER A 185 15.68 -20.91 -15.57
CA SER A 185 17.12 -20.62 -15.70
C SER A 185 17.98 -21.01 -14.48
N GLY A 186 17.44 -21.84 -13.57
CA GLY A 186 18.09 -22.15 -12.29
C GLY A 186 17.91 -21.05 -11.24
N LYS A 187 18.27 -21.33 -9.98
CA LYS A 187 18.15 -20.41 -8.84
C LYS A 187 19.54 -19.85 -8.43
N PRO A 188 20.11 -18.88 -9.15
CA PRO A 188 21.30 -18.20 -8.64
C PRO A 188 20.90 -17.40 -7.39
N SER A 189 21.50 -17.71 -6.24
CA SER A 189 21.36 -16.94 -5.01
C SER A 189 22.49 -15.91 -4.95
N GLN A 190 22.21 -14.67 -5.36
CA GLN A 190 23.18 -13.57 -5.31
C GLN A 190 22.96 -12.71 -4.05
N ALA A 191 23.96 -12.63 -3.19
CA ALA A 191 23.88 -11.97 -1.88
C ALA A 191 23.40 -10.51 -1.96
N GLY A 192 23.90 -9.74 -2.93
CA GLY A 192 23.49 -8.34 -3.12
C GLY A 192 22.01 -8.19 -3.48
N TRP A 193 21.50 -9.04 -4.39
CA TRP A 193 20.07 -9.03 -4.74
C TRP A 193 19.20 -9.48 -3.59
N ARG A 194 19.64 -10.49 -2.84
CA ARG A 194 18.95 -10.94 -1.62
C ARG A 194 18.85 -9.81 -0.60
N PHE A 195 19.91 -9.06 -0.37
CA PHE A 195 19.87 -7.93 0.57
C PHE A 195 18.86 -6.87 0.13
N TRP A 196 18.94 -6.38 -1.11
CA TRP A 196 18.09 -5.28 -1.56
C TRP A 196 16.64 -5.69 -1.86
N LEU A 197 16.42 -6.80 -2.54
CA LEU A 197 15.09 -7.19 -3.05
C LEU A 197 14.33 -8.14 -2.15
N TYR A 198 15.03 -8.98 -1.37
CA TYR A 198 14.38 -9.95 -0.49
C TYR A 198 14.25 -9.43 0.94
N ARG A 199 15.32 -8.89 1.53
CA ARG A 199 15.31 -8.35 2.91
C ARG A 199 14.67 -6.97 2.96
N TRP A 200 15.24 -6.00 2.24
CA TRP A 200 14.73 -4.61 2.27
C TRP A 200 13.49 -4.41 1.40
N ARG A 201 13.24 -5.29 0.41
CA ARG A 201 12.19 -5.13 -0.60
C ARG A 201 12.22 -3.73 -1.23
N ALA A 202 13.42 -3.23 -1.49
CA ALA A 202 13.68 -1.87 -1.94
C ALA A 202 12.86 -1.52 -3.18
N ASP A 203 12.62 -2.48 -4.07
CA ASP A 203 11.81 -2.27 -5.26
C ASP A 203 10.36 -1.84 -4.93
N MET A 204 9.71 -2.41 -3.93
CA MET A 204 8.35 -2.04 -3.54
C MET A 204 8.32 -0.68 -2.84
N TRP A 205 9.33 -0.38 -2.03
CA TRP A 205 9.48 0.94 -1.40
C TRP A 205 9.70 2.05 -2.42
N LEU A 206 10.62 1.85 -3.37
CA LEU A 206 10.90 2.82 -4.43
C LEU A 206 9.65 3.08 -5.29
N VAL A 207 8.88 2.04 -5.63
CA VAL A 207 7.61 2.21 -6.35
C VAL A 207 6.58 2.97 -5.53
N SER A 208 6.42 2.62 -4.26
CA SER A 208 5.40 3.25 -3.39
C SER A 208 5.73 4.72 -3.12
N VAL A 209 6.96 4.99 -2.68
CA VAL A 209 7.43 6.34 -2.36
C VAL A 209 7.51 7.20 -3.62
N GLY A 210 8.09 6.68 -4.70
CA GLY A 210 8.16 7.38 -5.98
C GLY A 210 6.79 7.66 -6.58
N GLY A 211 5.88 6.68 -6.54
CA GLY A 211 4.50 6.85 -7.02
C GLY A 211 3.70 7.87 -6.21
N PHE A 212 3.86 7.87 -4.88
CA PHE A 212 3.21 8.83 -3.99
C PHE A 212 3.67 10.26 -4.28
N PHE A 213 4.99 10.49 -4.27
CA PHE A 213 5.56 11.83 -4.52
C PHE A 213 5.30 12.31 -5.95
N ALA A 214 5.34 11.41 -6.94
CA ALA A 214 4.99 11.75 -8.31
C ALA A 214 3.55 12.26 -8.42
N ALA A 215 2.59 11.54 -7.83
CA ALA A 215 1.17 11.93 -7.88
C ALA A 215 0.91 13.23 -7.13
N VAL A 216 1.37 13.34 -5.88
CA VAL A 216 1.06 14.51 -5.04
C VAL A 216 1.70 15.79 -5.60
N CYS A 217 2.97 15.72 -6.03
CA CYS A 217 3.64 16.88 -6.60
C CYS A 217 3.09 17.25 -7.98
N ALA A 218 2.68 16.28 -8.79
CA ALA A 218 2.03 16.57 -10.08
C ALA A 218 0.68 17.29 -9.87
N VAL A 219 -0.13 16.85 -8.92
CA VAL A 219 -1.42 17.47 -8.58
C VAL A 219 -1.23 18.90 -8.08
N PHE A 220 -0.28 19.14 -7.18
CA PHE A 220 0.00 20.50 -6.70
C PHE A 220 0.70 21.38 -7.73
N ALA A 221 1.48 20.83 -8.65
CA ALA A 221 2.10 21.61 -9.73
C ALA A 221 1.08 22.17 -10.73
N VAL A 222 -0.11 21.58 -10.83
CA VAL A 222 -1.21 22.06 -11.67
C VAL A 222 -2.28 22.84 -10.88
N SER A 223 -2.14 22.94 -9.56
CA SER A 223 -3.05 23.74 -8.73
C SER A 223 -2.76 25.23 -8.88
N GLU A 224 -3.79 26.00 -9.24
CA GLU A 224 -3.69 27.47 -9.30
C GLU A 224 -3.97 28.15 -7.95
N SER A 225 -4.54 27.40 -6.99
CA SER A 225 -5.18 27.95 -5.78
C SER A 225 -4.38 27.79 -4.48
N THR A 226 -3.31 27.02 -4.44
CA THR A 226 -2.58 26.83 -3.17
C THR A 226 -1.76 28.06 -2.77
N VAL A 227 -1.87 28.43 -1.49
CA VAL A 227 -1.19 29.47 -0.67
C VAL A 227 0.32 29.72 -0.95
N LEU A 228 0.98 28.87 -1.73
CA LEU A 228 2.36 29.01 -2.16
C LEU A 228 2.42 29.87 -3.42
N GLU A 229 2.97 31.08 -3.31
CA GLU A 229 3.14 32.01 -4.43
C GLU A 229 3.56 31.31 -5.73
N ARG A 230 2.71 31.47 -6.75
CA ARG A 230 2.70 30.82 -8.08
C ARG A 230 4.05 30.75 -8.80
N SER A 231 5.03 31.56 -8.42
CA SER A 231 6.31 31.72 -9.10
C SER A 231 7.47 30.95 -8.48
N SER A 232 7.45 30.60 -7.19
CA SER A 232 8.64 30.07 -6.51
C SER A 232 8.65 28.54 -6.33
N VAL A 233 7.47 27.90 -6.22
CA VAL A 233 7.40 26.47 -5.82
C VAL A 233 6.97 25.52 -6.94
N GLN A 234 6.36 26.03 -8.02
CA GLN A 234 5.88 25.20 -9.14
C GLN A 234 7.02 24.44 -9.85
N GLY A 235 8.11 25.15 -10.18
CA GLY A 235 9.30 24.55 -10.79
C GLY A 235 9.87 23.39 -9.95
N PRO A 236 10.17 23.62 -8.65
CA PRO A 236 10.56 22.55 -7.73
C PRO A 236 9.60 21.37 -7.68
N LEU A 237 8.27 21.59 -7.65
CA LEU A 237 7.28 20.51 -7.63
C LEU A 237 7.33 19.64 -8.89
N ILE A 238 7.48 20.24 -10.07
CA ILE A 238 7.63 19.51 -11.33
C ILE A 238 8.91 18.66 -11.31
N VAL A 239 10.03 19.23 -10.87
CA VAL A 239 11.31 18.49 -10.77
C VAL A 239 11.16 17.31 -9.81
N VAL A 240 10.55 17.51 -8.64
CA VAL A 240 10.30 16.42 -7.69
C VAL A 240 9.40 15.35 -8.30
N ALA A 241 8.35 15.72 -9.03
CA ALA A 241 7.45 14.77 -9.68
C ALA A 241 8.21 13.91 -10.72
N ILE A 242 9.11 14.50 -11.51
CA ILE A 242 9.95 13.80 -12.49
C ILE A 242 10.91 12.83 -11.78
N VAL A 243 11.63 13.31 -10.76
CA VAL A 243 12.58 12.49 -9.99
C VAL A 243 11.86 11.33 -9.31
N ALA A 244 10.71 11.59 -8.68
CA ALA A 244 9.90 10.57 -8.03
C ALA A 244 9.37 9.53 -9.04
N SER A 245 8.98 9.95 -10.24
CA SER A 245 8.59 9.05 -11.33
C SER A 245 9.76 8.15 -11.76
N ALA A 246 10.97 8.72 -11.90
CA ALA A 246 12.17 7.96 -12.22
C ALA A 246 12.51 6.93 -11.13
N ILE A 247 12.37 7.31 -9.85
CA ILE A 247 12.53 6.40 -8.70
C ILE A 247 11.52 5.24 -8.78
N ALA A 248 10.25 5.53 -9.08
CA ALA A 248 9.23 4.49 -9.22
C ALA A 248 9.55 3.53 -10.38
N VAL A 249 9.97 4.05 -11.53
CA VAL A 249 10.39 3.23 -12.68
C VAL A 249 11.61 2.36 -12.34
N ALA A 250 12.61 2.93 -11.64
CA ALA A 250 13.77 2.18 -11.15
C ALA A 250 13.34 1.05 -10.19
N GLY A 251 12.38 1.31 -9.31
CA GLY A 251 11.77 0.29 -8.45
C GLY A 251 11.12 -0.85 -9.25
N ILE A 252 10.31 -0.54 -10.28
CA ILE A 252 9.72 -1.56 -11.16
C ILE A 252 10.82 -2.39 -11.85
N ALA A 253 11.84 -1.72 -12.40
CA ALA A 253 12.96 -2.36 -13.08
C ALA A 253 13.73 -3.29 -12.14
N LEU A 254 14.03 -2.85 -10.91
CA LEU A 254 14.63 -3.66 -9.86
C LEU A 254 13.77 -4.88 -9.52
N GLY A 255 12.45 -4.70 -9.42
CA GLY A 255 11.50 -5.79 -9.17
C GLY A 255 11.58 -6.92 -10.21
N THR A 256 11.87 -6.62 -11.48
CA THR A 256 12.05 -7.64 -12.53
C THR A 256 13.29 -8.53 -12.33
N GLN A 257 14.22 -8.11 -11.48
CA GLN A 257 15.45 -8.85 -11.17
C GLN A 257 15.33 -9.72 -9.91
N PHE A 258 14.13 -9.81 -9.31
CA PHE A 258 13.90 -10.57 -8.08
C PHE A 258 14.30 -12.04 -8.16
N TRP A 259 14.21 -12.67 -9.33
CA TRP A 259 14.66 -14.07 -9.56
C TRP A 259 16.13 -14.31 -9.16
N ARG A 260 16.99 -13.27 -9.19
CA ARG A 260 18.41 -13.35 -8.77
C ARG A 260 18.61 -13.51 -7.27
N THR A 261 17.54 -13.40 -6.48
CA THR A 261 17.58 -13.66 -5.04
C THR A 261 17.61 -15.16 -4.72
N GLY A 262 17.20 -16.01 -5.67
CA GLY A 262 16.98 -17.44 -5.43
C GLY A 262 15.78 -17.76 -4.54
N GLU A 263 15.04 -16.75 -4.08
CA GLU A 263 13.98 -16.86 -3.08
C GLU A 263 12.58 -16.91 -3.68
N SER A 264 11.63 -17.40 -2.88
CA SER A 264 10.23 -17.42 -3.26
C SER A 264 9.59 -16.03 -3.13
N LEU A 265 8.70 -15.66 -4.05
CA LEU A 265 7.99 -14.37 -4.02
C LEU A 265 7.10 -14.16 -2.79
N GLY A 266 6.76 -15.25 -2.09
CA GLY A 266 5.92 -15.25 -0.90
C GLY A 266 6.72 -15.30 0.40
N SER A 267 8.04 -15.35 0.37
CA SER A 267 8.87 -15.42 1.58
C SER A 267 9.43 -14.05 1.99
N GLY A 268 9.83 -13.94 3.25
CA GLY A 268 10.53 -12.80 3.80
C GLY A 268 11.27 -13.18 5.08
N GLU A 269 12.29 -12.41 5.41
CA GLU A 269 13.15 -12.61 6.58
C GLU A 269 13.11 -11.39 7.50
N SER A 270 13.12 -11.62 8.81
CA SER A 270 13.34 -10.57 9.81
C SER A 270 14.41 -10.98 10.82
N TYR A 271 14.99 -9.95 11.45
CA TYR A 271 16.02 -10.05 12.48
C TYR A 271 15.42 -9.46 13.76
N ASP A 272 15.63 -10.14 14.87
CA ASP A 272 15.41 -9.58 16.20
C ASP A 272 16.63 -8.74 16.63
#